data_AF-A0A2I2L1C3-F1
#
_entry.id   AF-A0A2I2L1C3-F1
#
_cell.length_a   1.000
_cell.length_b   1.000
_cell.length_c   1.000
_cell.angle_alpha   90.00
_cell.angle_beta   90.00
_cell.angle_gamma   90.00
#
_symmetry.space_group_name_H-M   'P 1'
#
loop_
_entity.id
_entity.type
_entity.pdbx_description
1 polymer ?
#
loop_
_entity_poly.entity_id
_entity_poly.type
_entity_poly.pdbx_seq_one_letter_code
_entity_poly.pdbx_strand_id
1 'polypeptide(L)'
;MSHAVQPQPADTSPAYYRRDFRSFSLGTEEELVGAAAEVSAEQYRAIVTGAAVPDVRTPDKVFGLVGEVGSTEVLVEITRDLPDRAAPNTFKIELRTTPTERNDDAGWQRRTAALGVTVDALWTLRDGPLQDGEFDGFQLRVLDSDYILRLGAEVPDADIQATVGIPVEQICLNLSTADVGAGIMHPLLTVTWYESRFEDDPAVAHHGPTDRRRYAFVMSAILKCAKILKANRMNPETATAKNAWGVLPRKPLFPLLALLPSVEDAIAAANAIAGYAMPDWPNAQATVIDQDAWAAAKIRILGRDLLASMKTGITIGGSVGMTFEYRSPDRRDVRFAGRFWRRPTD
;
A
#
# COMPACT_ATOMS: atom_id res chain seq x y z
N MET A 1 -9.79 5.75 -38.45
CA MET A 1 -9.10 6.45 -37.34
C MET A 1 -8.62 5.39 -36.37
N SER A 2 -7.30 5.17 -36.31
CA SER A 2 -6.69 4.16 -35.45
C SER A 2 -6.60 4.74 -34.03
N HIS A 3 -7.37 4.19 -33.10
CA HIS A 3 -7.17 4.52 -31.69
C HIS A 3 -5.87 3.85 -31.27
N ALA A 4 -4.85 4.68 -31.02
CA ALA A 4 -3.64 4.23 -30.35
C ALA A 4 -4.04 3.62 -29.01
N VAL A 5 -3.87 2.30 -28.90
CA VAL A 5 -3.95 1.59 -27.62
C VAL A 5 -2.84 2.18 -26.75
N GLN A 6 -3.21 3.01 -25.78
CA GLN A 6 -2.25 3.47 -24.79
C GLN A 6 -1.65 2.23 -24.10
N PRO A 7 -0.32 2.19 -23.90
CA PRO A 7 0.32 1.06 -23.26
C PRO A 7 -0.31 0.85 -21.87
N GLN A 8 -0.63 -0.41 -21.60
CA GLN A 8 -1.07 -0.93 -20.31
C GLN A 8 -0.20 -0.32 -19.20
N PRO A 9 -0.75 0.12 -18.05
CA PRO A 9 0.09 0.47 -16.92
C PRO A 9 0.85 -0.79 -16.51
N ALA A 10 2.16 -0.79 -16.78
CA ALA A 10 3.05 -1.88 -16.42
C ALA A 10 2.93 -2.13 -14.92
N ASP A 11 3.01 -3.39 -14.52
CA ASP A 11 3.13 -3.74 -13.10
C ASP A 11 4.36 -3.02 -12.52
N THR A 12 4.11 -2.04 -11.66
CA THR A 12 5.15 -1.19 -11.07
C THR A 12 5.88 -1.85 -9.90
N SER A 13 5.50 -3.09 -9.54
CA SER A 13 6.16 -3.84 -8.46
C SER A 13 7.53 -4.31 -8.92
N PRO A 14 8.61 -4.14 -8.12
CA PRO A 14 9.94 -4.57 -8.51
C PRO A 14 10.00 -6.06 -8.89
N ALA A 15 10.81 -6.39 -9.90
CA ALA A 15 10.88 -7.76 -10.42
C ALA A 15 11.35 -8.80 -9.39
N TYR A 16 12.06 -8.36 -8.35
CA TYR A 16 12.55 -9.21 -7.26
C TYR A 16 11.51 -9.49 -6.18
N TYR A 17 10.31 -8.89 -6.22
CA TYR A 17 9.25 -9.27 -5.30
C TYR A 17 8.70 -10.64 -5.65
N ARG A 18 8.61 -11.51 -4.66
CA ARG A 18 7.79 -12.72 -4.75
C ARG A 18 6.35 -12.30 -5.03
N ARG A 19 5.75 -12.89 -6.07
CA ARG A 19 4.37 -12.62 -6.47
C ARG A 19 3.42 -13.75 -6.14
N ASP A 20 3.94 -14.97 -5.96
CA ASP A 20 3.13 -16.16 -5.70
C ASP A 20 3.35 -16.69 -4.27
N PHE A 21 2.30 -16.60 -3.45
CA PHE A 21 2.29 -17.05 -2.07
C PHE A 21 1.36 -18.26 -1.90
N ARG A 22 1.68 -19.19 -1.01
CA ARG A 22 0.81 -20.33 -0.71
C ARG A 22 -0.30 -19.95 0.28
N SER A 23 -0.05 -18.94 1.10
CA SER A 23 -0.94 -18.42 2.14
C SER A 23 -0.89 -16.89 2.13
N PHE A 24 -1.68 -16.24 3.00
CA PHE A 24 -1.69 -14.78 3.16
C PHE A 24 -0.26 -14.22 3.20
N SER A 25 0.00 -13.17 2.44
CA SER A 25 1.28 -12.49 2.50
C SER A 25 1.23 -11.28 3.43
N LEU A 26 2.38 -10.86 3.90
CA LEU A 26 2.56 -9.62 4.64
C LEU A 26 3.87 -8.98 4.20
N GLY A 27 3.97 -7.66 4.26
CA GLY A 27 5.21 -6.90 4.28
C GLY A 27 5.03 -5.66 5.16
N THR A 28 6.14 -5.07 5.62
CA THR A 28 6.14 -3.87 6.47
C THR A 28 6.88 -2.71 5.80
N GLU A 29 6.50 -1.49 6.19
CA GLU A 29 7.19 -0.24 5.84
C GLU A 29 7.49 0.50 7.15
N GLU A 30 8.72 0.97 7.34
CA GLU A 30 9.21 1.65 8.55
C GLU A 30 9.89 2.96 8.18
N GLU A 31 9.25 4.08 8.55
CA GLU A 31 9.85 5.41 8.37
C GLU A 31 10.78 5.71 9.55
N LEU A 32 12.05 6.00 9.26
CA LEU A 32 13.08 6.28 10.28
C LEU A 32 13.00 7.75 10.73
N VAL A 33 12.66 7.99 11.99
CA VAL A 33 12.44 9.36 12.52
C VAL A 33 13.76 10.10 12.78
N GLY A 34 14.05 11.17 12.06
CA GLY A 34 15.33 11.88 12.22
C GLY A 34 16.49 11.22 11.47
N ALA A 35 16.17 10.34 10.51
CA ALA A 35 17.06 9.93 9.44
C ALA A 35 16.56 10.49 8.10
N ALA A 36 17.46 11.11 7.36
CA ALA A 36 17.17 11.72 6.09
C ALA A 36 18.18 11.30 5.01
N ALA A 37 17.70 11.19 3.78
CA ALA A 37 18.52 11.05 2.59
C ALA A 37 18.55 12.40 1.87
N GLU A 38 19.72 13.04 1.88
CA GLU A 38 19.99 14.30 1.19
C GLU A 38 20.39 14.02 -0.26
N VAL A 39 19.91 14.86 -1.18
CA VAL A 39 20.32 14.89 -2.58
C VAL A 39 20.71 16.32 -2.96
N SER A 40 21.24 16.54 -4.16
CA SER A 40 21.51 17.90 -4.64
C SER A 40 20.21 18.71 -4.77
N ALA A 41 20.30 20.05 -4.67
CA ALA A 41 19.14 20.93 -4.79
C ALA A 41 18.42 20.80 -6.14
N GLU A 42 19.18 20.50 -7.19
CA GLU A 42 18.66 20.31 -8.54
C GLU A 42 17.92 18.98 -8.67
N GLN A 43 18.47 17.90 -8.10
CA GLN A 43 17.82 16.60 -8.01
C GLN A 43 16.53 16.68 -7.18
N TYR A 44 16.58 17.35 -6.02
CA TYR A 44 15.40 17.56 -5.19
C TYR A 44 14.29 18.29 -5.95
N ARG A 45 14.64 19.35 -6.70
CA ARG A 45 13.68 20.08 -7.55
C ARG A 45 13.09 19.18 -8.62
N ALA A 46 13.90 18.40 -9.32
CA ALA A 46 13.45 17.47 -10.35
C ALA A 46 12.44 16.47 -9.77
N ILE A 47 12.76 15.90 -8.58
CA ILE A 47 11.88 14.96 -7.88
C ILE A 47 10.56 15.60 -7.46
N VAL A 48 10.59 16.72 -6.75
CA VAL A 48 9.39 17.31 -6.11
C VAL A 48 8.45 17.93 -7.14
N THR A 49 9.00 18.49 -8.22
CA THR A 49 8.19 19.10 -9.28
C THR A 49 7.76 18.12 -10.37
N GLY A 50 8.46 16.98 -10.47
CA GLY A 50 8.31 16.05 -11.59
C GLY A 50 8.76 16.63 -12.94
N ALA A 51 9.43 17.80 -12.94
CA ALA A 51 9.94 18.43 -14.15
C ALA A 51 11.34 17.92 -14.46
N ALA A 52 11.58 17.59 -15.73
CA ALA A 52 12.92 17.29 -16.21
C ALA A 52 13.79 18.55 -16.06
N VAL A 53 14.86 18.43 -15.26
CA VAL A 53 15.91 19.45 -15.20
C VAL A 53 17.01 18.99 -16.16
N PRO A 54 17.39 19.80 -17.17
CA PRO A 54 18.43 19.42 -18.12
C PRO A 54 19.71 18.99 -17.39
N ASP A 55 20.32 17.91 -17.88
CA ASP A 55 21.59 17.36 -17.37
C ASP A 55 21.58 16.86 -15.91
N VAL A 56 20.40 16.77 -15.28
CA VAL A 56 20.23 16.25 -13.91
C VAL A 56 19.53 14.90 -13.95
N ARG A 57 20.25 13.85 -13.57
CA ARG A 57 19.65 12.53 -13.31
C ARG A 57 18.70 12.66 -12.11
N THR A 58 17.49 12.11 -12.22
CA THR A 58 16.59 11.98 -11.07
C THR A 58 16.95 10.70 -10.30
N PRO A 59 17.34 10.80 -9.02
CA PRO A 59 17.64 9.63 -8.21
C PRO A 59 16.45 8.69 -8.05
N ASP A 60 16.74 7.39 -8.09
CA ASP A 60 15.76 6.32 -7.99
C ASP A 60 15.11 6.29 -6.60
N LYS A 61 13.82 5.90 -6.50
CA LYS A 61 13.13 5.86 -5.19
C LYS A 61 13.78 4.84 -4.25
N VAL A 62 14.15 3.68 -4.78
CA VAL A 62 14.85 2.62 -4.05
C VAL A 62 16.34 2.81 -4.32
N PHE A 63 17.12 3.09 -3.28
CA PHE A 63 18.54 3.38 -3.42
C PHE A 63 19.45 2.35 -2.75
N GLY A 64 18.88 1.46 -1.95
CA GLY A 64 19.60 0.31 -1.39
C GLY A 64 18.71 -0.92 -1.24
N LEU A 65 19.33 -2.10 -1.25
CA LEU A 65 18.72 -3.40 -1.00
C LEU A 65 19.54 -4.18 0.02
N VAL A 66 18.89 -4.92 0.90
CA VAL A 66 19.56 -5.82 1.85
C VAL A 66 19.02 -7.24 1.70
N GLY A 67 19.91 -8.22 1.68
CA GLY A 67 19.60 -9.66 1.62
C GLY A 67 20.70 -10.48 2.31
N GLU A 68 20.50 -11.77 2.49
CA GLU A 68 21.55 -12.65 3.06
C GLU A 68 22.75 -12.76 2.10
N VAL A 69 23.96 -12.87 2.64
CA VAL A 69 25.17 -13.08 1.82
C VAL A 69 25.04 -14.37 1.01
N GLY A 70 25.30 -14.27 -0.29
CA GLY A 70 25.16 -15.39 -1.22
C GLY A 70 23.71 -15.72 -1.63
N SER A 71 22.71 -15.03 -1.07
CA SER A 71 21.31 -15.15 -1.49
C SER A 71 20.97 -14.11 -2.56
N THR A 72 20.07 -14.48 -3.47
CA THR A 72 19.44 -13.54 -4.41
C THR A 72 18.16 -12.93 -3.86
N GLU A 73 17.64 -13.45 -2.73
CA GLU A 73 16.45 -12.93 -2.07
C GLU A 73 16.74 -11.55 -1.47
N VAL A 74 15.95 -10.55 -1.88
CA VAL A 74 15.91 -9.25 -1.23
C VAL A 74 15.00 -9.38 -0.02
N LEU A 75 15.47 -8.94 1.14
CA LEU A 75 14.69 -8.94 2.39
C LEU A 75 14.20 -7.54 2.74
N VAL A 76 15.02 -6.51 2.52
CA VAL A 76 14.70 -5.10 2.82
C VAL A 76 15.08 -4.20 1.65
N GLU A 77 14.25 -3.21 1.37
CA GLU A 77 14.55 -2.05 0.53
C GLU A 77 14.83 -0.83 1.41
N ILE A 78 15.79 -0.03 0.99
CA ILE A 78 16.03 1.31 1.53
C ILE A 78 15.52 2.31 0.50
N THR A 79 14.50 3.07 0.88
CA THR A 79 13.78 3.95 -0.03
C THR A 79 13.72 5.38 0.49
N ARG A 80 13.67 6.34 -0.42
CA ARG A 80 13.24 7.70 -0.07
C ARG A 80 11.71 7.71 -0.03
N ASP A 81 11.15 8.37 0.98
CA ASP A 81 9.72 8.64 1.04
C ASP A 81 9.43 10.13 0.77
N LEU A 82 8.66 10.79 1.63
CA LEU A 82 8.24 12.16 1.43
C LEU A 82 9.39 13.14 1.69
N PRO A 83 9.36 14.30 1.02
CA PRO A 83 10.27 15.39 1.36
C PRO A 83 10.19 15.72 2.85
N ASP A 84 11.33 15.77 3.51
CA ASP A 84 11.41 16.27 4.86
C ASP A 84 11.26 17.80 4.82
N ARG A 85 10.26 18.32 5.53
CA ARG A 85 10.01 19.77 5.57
C ARG A 85 10.89 20.48 6.58
N ALA A 86 11.55 19.74 7.48
CA ALA A 86 12.44 20.29 8.49
C ALA A 86 13.83 20.62 7.94
N ALA A 87 14.24 19.99 6.82
CA ALA A 87 15.54 20.18 6.21
C ALA A 87 15.43 20.39 4.68
N PRO A 88 16.27 21.26 4.09
CA PRO A 88 16.26 21.48 2.65
C PRO A 88 16.88 20.27 1.91
N ASN A 89 16.34 19.96 0.74
CA ASN A 89 16.86 18.94 -0.19
C ASN A 89 16.91 17.51 0.37
N THR A 90 16.16 17.23 1.41
CA THR A 90 16.14 15.95 2.10
C THR A 90 14.82 15.22 1.93
N PHE A 91 14.90 13.90 1.88
CA PHE A 91 13.77 13.00 1.96
C PHE A 91 13.87 12.18 3.24
N LYS A 92 12.72 11.80 3.79
CA LYS A 92 12.70 10.78 4.84
C LYS A 92 13.15 9.43 4.29
N ILE A 93 13.80 8.63 5.12
CA ILE A 93 14.18 7.25 4.78
C ILE A 93 13.08 6.30 5.26
N GLU A 94 12.62 5.43 4.37
CA GLU A 94 11.67 4.38 4.68
C GLU A 94 12.29 3.02 4.31
N LEU A 95 12.34 2.12 5.30
CA LEU A 95 12.77 0.74 5.15
C LEU A 95 11.56 -0.14 4.86
N ARG A 96 11.63 -0.98 3.83
CA ARG A 96 10.50 -1.82 3.42
C ARG A 96 10.90 -3.27 3.36
N THR A 97 10.23 -4.16 4.08
CA THR A 97 10.48 -5.59 3.90
C THR A 97 9.83 -6.06 2.62
N THR A 98 10.51 -6.92 1.86
CA THR A 98 9.82 -7.68 0.81
C THR A 98 8.76 -8.59 1.44
N PRO A 99 7.65 -8.87 0.75
CA PRO A 99 6.60 -9.68 1.35
C PRO A 99 6.99 -11.15 1.55
N THR A 100 6.55 -11.76 2.66
CA THR A 100 6.57 -13.23 2.86
C THR A 100 5.23 -13.76 3.39
N GLU A 101 5.09 -15.08 3.47
CA GLU A 101 3.90 -15.75 4.00
C GLU A 101 3.73 -15.45 5.48
N ARG A 102 2.52 -15.11 5.92
CA ARG A 102 2.21 -14.75 7.30
C ARG A 102 2.63 -15.83 8.32
N ASN A 103 2.61 -17.09 7.90
CA ASN A 103 2.96 -18.26 8.72
C ASN A 103 4.40 -18.77 8.48
N ASP A 104 5.23 -18.02 7.75
CA ASP A 104 6.65 -18.34 7.55
C ASP A 104 7.51 -17.66 8.62
N ASP A 105 7.53 -18.24 9.83
CA ASP A 105 8.25 -17.71 10.99
C ASP A 105 9.75 -17.46 10.69
N ALA A 106 10.38 -18.36 9.92
CA ALA A 106 11.78 -18.22 9.53
C ALA A 106 11.97 -17.08 8.54
N GLY A 107 11.10 -16.94 7.54
CA GLY A 107 11.10 -15.80 6.62
C GLY A 107 10.91 -14.47 7.33
N TRP A 108 10.14 -14.44 8.41
CA TRP A 108 9.97 -13.25 9.25
C TRP A 108 11.20 -12.92 10.06
N GLN A 109 11.78 -13.92 10.74
CA GLN A 109 13.02 -13.73 11.49
C GLN A 109 14.13 -13.17 10.61
N ARG A 110 14.28 -13.67 9.38
CA ARG A 110 15.27 -13.15 8.42
C ARG A 110 15.03 -11.68 8.06
N ARG A 111 13.78 -11.26 7.85
CA ARG A 111 13.43 -9.85 7.55
C ARG A 111 13.65 -8.93 8.74
N THR A 112 13.27 -9.36 9.93
CA THR A 112 13.51 -8.61 11.17
C THR A 112 15.01 -8.45 11.46
N ALA A 113 15.80 -9.51 11.28
CA ALA A 113 17.25 -9.44 11.40
C ALA A 113 17.87 -8.51 10.34
N ALA A 114 17.47 -8.66 9.07
CA ALA A 114 17.92 -7.79 7.99
C ALA A 114 17.58 -6.31 8.25
N LEU A 115 16.41 -6.01 8.81
CA LEU A 115 16.04 -4.64 9.20
C LEU A 115 16.94 -4.08 10.29
N GLY A 116 17.19 -4.84 11.36
CA GLY A 116 18.11 -4.44 12.42
C GLY A 116 19.49 -4.12 11.86
N VAL A 117 20.03 -5.02 11.05
CA VAL A 117 21.32 -4.84 10.37
C VAL A 117 21.32 -3.65 9.40
N THR A 118 20.21 -3.42 8.70
CA THR A 118 20.06 -2.25 7.81
C THR A 118 20.16 -0.95 8.60
N VAL A 119 19.46 -0.87 9.74
CA VAL A 119 19.52 0.30 10.63
C VAL A 119 20.94 0.51 11.14
N ASP A 120 21.60 -0.54 11.64
CA ASP A 120 22.97 -0.44 12.15
C ASP A 120 23.97 -0.03 11.08
N ALA A 121 23.83 -0.55 9.85
CA ALA A 121 24.62 -0.15 8.70
C ALA A 121 24.42 1.33 8.34
N LEU A 122 23.18 1.82 8.33
CA LEU A 122 22.87 3.24 8.08
C LEU A 122 23.48 4.15 9.15
N TRP A 123 23.45 3.76 10.43
CA TRP A 123 24.07 4.52 11.51
C TRP A 123 25.60 4.49 11.47
N THR A 124 26.18 3.38 11.00
CA THR A 124 27.62 3.26 10.78
C THR A 124 28.10 4.16 9.64
N LEU A 125 27.30 4.25 8.57
CA LEU A 125 27.57 5.05 7.37
C LEU A 125 27.02 6.48 7.44
N ARG A 126 26.57 6.92 8.62
CA ARG A 126 25.96 8.24 8.80
C ARG A 126 26.89 9.36 8.36
N ASP A 127 26.29 10.45 7.88
CA ASP A 127 26.95 11.64 7.34
C ASP A 127 27.76 11.42 6.05
N GLY A 128 27.64 10.24 5.43
CA GLY A 128 28.28 9.87 4.17
C GLY A 128 27.33 9.24 3.15
N PRO A 129 27.83 8.88 1.96
CA PRO A 129 27.05 8.11 0.99
C PRO A 129 26.80 6.69 1.50
N LEU A 130 25.71 6.08 1.04
CA LEU A 130 25.50 4.65 1.21
C LEU A 130 26.59 3.87 0.47
N GLN A 131 27.09 2.78 1.05
CA GLN A 131 28.18 1.98 0.49
C GLN A 131 27.82 0.50 0.50
N ASP A 132 28.19 -0.21 -0.58
CA ASP A 132 28.09 -1.66 -0.63
C ASP A 132 28.92 -2.30 0.49
N GLY A 133 28.39 -3.33 1.15
CA GLY A 133 29.11 -3.99 2.22
C GLY A 133 28.37 -5.18 2.83
N GLU A 134 29.14 -6.03 3.48
CA GLU A 134 28.62 -7.10 4.32
C GLU A 134 28.52 -6.62 5.76
N PHE A 135 27.38 -6.89 6.40
CA PHE A 135 27.06 -6.53 7.78
C PHE A 135 26.36 -7.74 8.43
N ASP A 136 26.99 -8.35 9.44
CA ASP A 136 26.42 -9.46 10.23
C ASP A 136 25.75 -10.58 9.39
N GLY A 137 26.39 -10.99 8.29
CA GLY A 137 25.88 -12.04 7.40
C GLY A 137 24.84 -11.59 6.36
N PHE A 138 24.57 -10.28 6.29
CA PHE A 138 23.73 -9.66 5.27
C PHE A 138 24.57 -8.79 4.33
N GLN A 139 24.19 -8.78 3.05
CA GLN A 139 24.78 -7.93 2.03
C GLN A 139 23.88 -6.72 1.80
N LEU A 140 24.42 -5.52 2.03
CA LEU A 140 23.86 -4.27 1.54
C LEU A 140 24.35 -4.02 0.12
N ARG A 141 23.41 -3.76 -0.79
CA ARG A 141 23.67 -3.40 -2.20
C ARG A 141 23.11 -2.02 -2.49
N VAL A 142 23.95 -1.11 -2.96
CA VAL A 142 23.61 0.25 -3.37
C VAL A 142 23.13 0.22 -4.81
N LEU A 143 21.90 0.70 -5.03
CA LEU A 143 21.35 0.88 -6.38
C LEU A 143 21.58 2.31 -6.88
N ASP A 144 21.62 3.27 -5.96
CA ASP A 144 21.81 4.68 -6.27
C ASP A 144 22.67 5.36 -5.19
N SER A 145 23.84 5.84 -5.60
CA SER A 145 24.82 6.49 -4.73
C SER A 145 24.62 8.00 -4.60
N ASP A 146 23.60 8.58 -5.26
CA ASP A 146 23.37 10.03 -5.26
C ASP A 146 22.84 10.57 -3.91
N TYR A 147 22.53 9.67 -2.98
CA TYR A 147 22.03 9.99 -1.65
C TYR A 147 23.15 10.08 -0.62
N ILE A 148 23.14 11.16 0.16
CA ILE A 148 23.95 11.32 1.37
C ILE A 148 23.06 11.11 2.60
N LEU A 149 23.51 10.22 3.48
CA LEU A 149 22.81 9.88 4.70
C LEU A 149 23.02 10.96 5.77
N ARG A 150 21.93 11.50 6.32
CA ARG A 150 21.93 12.48 7.43
C ARG A 150 21.11 11.92 8.57
N LEU A 151 21.78 11.38 9.59
CA LEU A 151 21.12 10.68 10.70
C LEU A 151 21.49 11.31 12.03
N GLY A 152 20.53 11.31 12.96
CA GLY A 152 20.76 11.72 14.34
C GLY A 152 21.78 10.84 15.08
N ALA A 153 22.21 11.30 16.25
CA ALA A 153 23.18 10.57 17.08
C ALA A 153 22.63 9.22 17.59
N GLU A 154 21.31 9.12 17.77
CA GLU A 154 20.61 7.96 18.32
C GLU A 154 19.68 7.33 17.29
N VAL A 155 19.47 6.02 17.41
CA VAL A 155 18.49 5.26 16.62
C VAL A 155 17.09 5.58 17.16
N PRO A 156 16.20 6.18 16.37
CA PRO A 156 14.89 6.62 16.78
C PRO A 156 13.86 5.48 16.78
N ASP A 157 12.67 5.76 17.32
CA ASP A 157 11.47 4.98 17.00
C ASP A 157 11.11 5.14 15.50
N ALA A 158 10.47 4.12 14.92
CA ALA A 158 9.98 4.15 13.54
C ALA A 158 8.44 4.24 13.49
N ASP A 159 7.93 4.93 12.48
CA ASP A 159 6.51 4.87 12.13
C ASP A 159 6.28 3.62 11.26
N ILE A 160 5.49 2.67 11.78
CA ILE A 160 5.35 1.34 11.21
C ILE A 160 4.02 1.20 10.47
N GLN A 161 4.09 0.67 9.26
CA GLN A 161 2.94 0.29 8.43
C GLN A 161 3.07 -1.19 8.04
N ALA A 162 1.94 -1.80 7.74
CA ALA A 162 1.86 -3.20 7.33
C ALA A 162 0.94 -3.35 6.12
N THR A 163 1.38 -4.08 5.11
CA THR A 163 0.59 -4.44 3.94
C THR A 163 0.29 -5.93 3.95
N VAL A 164 -0.99 -6.30 4.08
CA VAL A 164 -1.44 -7.69 4.04
C VAL A 164 -1.91 -8.05 2.64
N GLY A 165 -1.60 -9.25 2.17
CA GLY A 165 -2.18 -9.88 0.99
C GLY A 165 -3.20 -10.94 1.36
N ILE A 166 -4.40 -10.86 0.80
CA ILE A 166 -5.52 -11.77 1.06
C ILE A 166 -6.07 -12.32 -0.27
N PRO A 167 -6.33 -13.62 -0.41
CA PRO A 167 -7.05 -14.16 -1.58
C PRO A 167 -8.42 -13.49 -1.71
N VAL A 168 -8.75 -13.02 -2.91
CA VAL A 168 -9.97 -12.24 -3.16
C VAL A 168 -11.24 -13.00 -2.74
N GLU A 169 -11.25 -14.32 -2.91
CA GLU A 169 -12.38 -15.19 -2.59
C GLU A 169 -12.71 -15.26 -1.10
N GLN A 170 -11.73 -15.00 -0.23
CA GLN A 170 -11.90 -15.03 1.22
C GLN A 170 -12.42 -13.71 1.80
N ILE A 171 -12.37 -12.62 1.02
CA ILE A 171 -12.88 -11.32 1.44
C ILE A 171 -14.41 -11.36 1.49
N CYS A 172 -14.98 -10.88 2.59
CA CYS A 172 -16.40 -10.89 2.93
C CYS A 172 -17.03 -12.28 3.15
N LEU A 173 -16.23 -13.35 3.13
CA LEU A 173 -16.69 -14.73 3.24
C LEU A 173 -16.99 -15.11 4.70
N ASN A 174 -18.11 -15.82 4.92
CA ASN A 174 -18.49 -16.41 6.22
C ASN A 174 -18.54 -15.45 7.41
N LEU A 175 -18.88 -14.18 7.16
CA LEU A 175 -18.99 -13.16 8.21
C LEU A 175 -20.37 -13.17 8.87
N SER A 176 -20.40 -13.03 10.19
CA SER A 176 -21.63 -12.77 10.95
C SER A 176 -22.05 -11.29 10.86
N THR A 177 -23.28 -10.97 11.23
CA THR A 177 -23.72 -9.57 11.34
C THR A 177 -22.91 -8.78 12.35
N ALA A 178 -22.41 -9.44 13.41
CA ALA A 178 -21.55 -8.80 14.41
C ALA A 178 -20.18 -8.44 13.82
N ASP A 179 -19.58 -9.32 13.01
CA ASP A 179 -18.32 -9.06 12.32
C ASP A 179 -18.45 -7.85 11.39
N VAL A 180 -19.51 -7.83 10.59
CA VAL A 180 -19.81 -6.71 9.67
C VAL A 180 -20.04 -5.41 10.44
N GLY A 181 -20.80 -5.46 11.55
CA GLY A 181 -21.03 -4.31 12.42
C GLY A 181 -19.76 -3.77 13.10
N ALA A 182 -18.75 -4.62 13.26
CA ALA A 182 -17.42 -4.24 13.74
C ALA A 182 -16.45 -3.81 12.61
N GLY A 183 -16.89 -3.81 11.36
CA GLY A 183 -16.05 -3.49 10.20
C GLY A 183 -15.09 -4.61 9.78
N ILE A 184 -15.25 -5.82 10.32
CA ILE A 184 -14.41 -6.99 9.98
C ILE A 184 -14.88 -7.55 8.65
N MET A 185 -14.00 -7.51 7.64
CA MET A 185 -14.25 -8.00 6.28
C MET A 185 -13.47 -9.28 5.96
N HIS A 186 -12.51 -9.62 6.82
CA HIS A 186 -11.74 -10.86 6.89
C HIS A 186 -11.00 -10.86 8.24
N PRO A 187 -10.56 -11.99 8.81
CA PRO A 187 -9.76 -12.00 10.05
C PRO A 187 -8.46 -11.17 10.02
N LEU A 188 -8.01 -10.78 8.83
CA LEU A 188 -6.85 -9.89 8.59
C LEU A 188 -7.22 -8.55 7.96
N LEU A 189 -8.51 -8.23 7.84
CA LEU A 189 -9.01 -7.02 7.21
C LEU A 189 -10.15 -6.43 8.04
N THR A 190 -9.83 -5.40 8.82
CA THR A 190 -10.84 -4.61 9.53
C THR A 190 -10.81 -3.19 9.02
N VAL A 191 -11.95 -2.68 8.56
CA VAL A 191 -12.07 -1.36 7.95
C VAL A 191 -13.13 -0.55 8.66
N THR A 192 -12.85 0.72 8.94
CA THR A 192 -13.80 1.64 9.62
C THR A 192 -14.70 2.39 8.64
N TRP A 193 -14.49 2.20 7.35
CA TRP A 193 -15.19 2.92 6.29
C TRP A 193 -16.24 2.08 5.55
N TYR A 194 -16.49 0.84 5.99
CA TYR A 194 -17.53 -0.01 5.44
C TYR A 194 -18.93 0.53 5.77
N GLU A 195 -19.82 0.53 4.79
CA GLU A 195 -21.17 1.09 4.87
C GLU A 195 -22.19 0.02 4.42
N SER A 196 -22.77 -0.70 5.38
CA SER A 196 -23.68 -1.84 5.13
C SER A 196 -24.93 -1.50 4.32
N ARG A 197 -25.34 -0.23 4.30
CA ARG A 197 -26.48 0.23 3.48
C ARG A 197 -26.33 -0.06 1.98
N PHE A 198 -25.09 -0.21 1.47
CA PHE A 198 -24.88 -0.59 0.07
C PHE A 198 -25.18 -2.07 -0.18
N GLU A 199 -25.36 -2.88 0.87
CA GLU A 199 -25.81 -4.28 0.72
C GLU A 199 -27.25 -4.35 0.20
N ASP A 200 -28.07 -3.31 0.42
CA ASP A 200 -29.46 -3.25 -0.02
C ASP A 200 -29.63 -2.65 -1.43
N ASP A 201 -28.53 -2.45 -2.18
CA ASP A 201 -28.58 -1.92 -3.53
C ASP A 201 -29.39 -2.86 -4.46
N PRO A 202 -30.35 -2.35 -5.25
CA PRO A 202 -31.15 -3.17 -6.16
C PRO A 202 -30.33 -4.03 -7.12
N ALA A 203 -29.11 -3.60 -7.49
CA ALA A 203 -28.22 -4.35 -8.36
C ALA A 203 -27.77 -5.68 -7.76
N VAL A 204 -27.75 -5.81 -6.42
CA VAL A 204 -27.28 -7.02 -5.73
C VAL A 204 -28.23 -7.55 -4.67
N ALA A 205 -29.35 -6.87 -4.40
CA ALA A 205 -30.32 -7.24 -3.36
C ALA A 205 -30.88 -8.68 -3.50
N HIS A 206 -30.85 -9.25 -4.71
CA HIS A 206 -31.30 -10.60 -5.02
C HIS A 206 -30.23 -11.69 -4.79
N HIS A 207 -28.99 -11.31 -4.49
CA HIS A 207 -27.89 -12.24 -4.20
C HIS A 207 -27.79 -12.61 -2.72
N GLY A 208 -26.96 -13.61 -2.42
CA GLY A 208 -26.66 -14.02 -1.06
C GLY A 208 -25.86 -12.95 -0.28
N PRO A 209 -25.79 -13.06 1.06
CA PRO A 209 -25.13 -12.06 1.91
C PRO A 209 -23.66 -11.78 1.54
N THR A 210 -22.90 -12.81 1.17
CA THR A 210 -21.48 -12.66 0.78
C THR A 210 -21.32 -11.73 -0.42
N ASP A 211 -22.13 -11.92 -1.46
CA ASP A 211 -22.05 -11.17 -2.72
C ASP A 211 -22.50 -9.72 -2.55
N ARG A 212 -23.58 -9.53 -1.78
CA ARG A 212 -24.06 -8.20 -1.34
C ARG A 212 -22.97 -7.43 -0.59
N ARG A 213 -22.25 -8.10 0.31
CA ARG A 213 -21.14 -7.49 1.07
C ARG A 213 -19.95 -7.13 0.19
N ARG A 214 -19.58 -7.98 -0.79
CA ARG A 214 -18.51 -7.68 -1.76
C ARG A 214 -18.81 -6.42 -2.56
N TYR A 215 -20.05 -6.30 -3.06
CA TYR A 215 -20.52 -5.08 -3.72
C TYR A 215 -20.47 -3.87 -2.80
N ALA A 216 -21.03 -4.00 -1.59
CA ALA A 216 -21.04 -2.94 -0.59
C ALA A 216 -19.62 -2.49 -0.20
N PHE A 217 -18.67 -3.41 -0.11
CA PHE A 217 -17.26 -3.12 0.19
C PHE A 217 -16.63 -2.24 -0.90
N VAL A 218 -16.87 -2.56 -2.18
CA VAL A 218 -16.40 -1.74 -3.31
C VAL A 218 -17.04 -0.35 -3.27
N MET A 219 -18.36 -0.25 -3.08
CA MET A 219 -19.06 1.04 -2.99
C MET A 219 -18.60 1.89 -1.79
N SER A 220 -18.37 1.25 -0.65
CA SER A 220 -17.83 1.88 0.55
C SER A 220 -16.43 2.46 0.30
N ALA A 221 -15.57 1.72 -0.42
CA ALA A 221 -14.25 2.20 -0.80
C ALA A 221 -14.32 3.39 -1.78
N ILE A 222 -15.24 3.36 -2.76
CA ILE A 222 -15.48 4.49 -3.68
C ILE A 222 -15.89 5.73 -2.88
N LEU A 223 -16.83 5.57 -1.96
CA LEU A 223 -17.26 6.67 -1.10
C LEU A 223 -16.11 7.23 -0.26
N LYS A 224 -15.35 6.36 0.40
CA LYS A 224 -14.20 6.75 1.21
C LYS A 224 -13.16 7.50 0.36
N CYS A 225 -12.87 6.98 -0.83
CA CYS A 225 -11.96 7.62 -1.78
C CYS A 225 -12.46 9.01 -2.21
N ALA A 226 -13.74 9.16 -2.52
CA ALA A 226 -14.31 10.45 -2.93
C ALA A 226 -14.21 11.50 -1.81
N LYS A 227 -14.53 11.12 -0.56
CA LYS A 227 -14.35 11.98 0.63
C LYS A 227 -12.88 12.43 0.77
N ILE A 228 -11.94 11.49 0.61
CA ILE A 228 -10.50 11.78 0.73
C ILE A 228 -10.01 12.69 -0.39
N LEU A 229 -10.36 12.40 -1.65
CA LEU A 229 -9.99 13.21 -2.80
C LEU A 229 -10.48 14.65 -2.62
N LYS A 230 -11.74 14.82 -2.22
CA LYS A 230 -12.31 16.13 -1.97
C LYS A 230 -11.56 16.89 -0.87
N ALA A 231 -11.30 16.24 0.27
CA ALA A 231 -10.57 16.85 1.37
C ALA A 231 -9.11 17.22 1.02
N ASN A 232 -8.51 16.54 0.03
CA ASN A 232 -7.10 16.71 -0.35
C ASN A 232 -6.92 17.33 -1.74
N ARG A 233 -7.87 18.16 -2.20
CA ARG A 233 -7.79 18.90 -3.48
C ARG A 233 -7.45 17.99 -4.67
N MET A 234 -8.08 16.81 -4.72
CA MET A 234 -7.88 15.79 -5.75
C MET A 234 -6.47 15.17 -5.80
N ASN A 235 -5.63 15.38 -4.79
CA ASN A 235 -4.32 14.75 -4.68
C ASN A 235 -4.33 13.58 -3.68
N PRO A 236 -4.46 12.32 -4.15
CA PRO A 236 -4.50 11.15 -3.29
C PRO A 236 -3.14 10.70 -2.75
N GLU A 237 -2.03 11.28 -3.24
CA GLU A 237 -0.67 10.81 -2.94
C GLU A 237 -0.05 11.48 -1.71
N THR A 238 -0.76 12.43 -1.09
CA THR A 238 -0.30 13.06 0.16
C THR A 238 -0.37 12.09 1.35
N ALA A 239 0.52 12.25 2.33
CA ALA A 239 0.44 11.50 3.59
C ALA A 239 -0.94 11.62 4.24
N THR A 240 -1.51 12.82 4.27
CA THR A 240 -2.85 13.08 4.83
C THR A 240 -3.92 12.26 4.11
N ALA A 241 -3.89 12.21 2.78
CA ALA A 241 -4.84 11.41 2.00
C ALA A 241 -4.69 9.91 2.27
N LYS A 242 -3.46 9.39 2.31
CA LYS A 242 -3.21 7.98 2.62
C LYS A 242 -3.63 7.63 4.05
N ASN A 243 -3.25 8.44 5.04
CA ASN A 243 -3.58 8.22 6.45
C ASN A 243 -5.09 8.30 6.72
N ALA A 244 -5.82 9.13 5.98
CA ALA A 244 -7.27 9.23 6.10
C ALA A 244 -8.01 7.91 5.78
N TRP A 245 -7.39 6.96 5.08
CA TRP A 245 -7.98 5.64 4.84
C TRP A 245 -8.09 4.79 6.11
N GLY A 246 -7.13 4.87 7.03
CA GLY A 246 -6.95 3.89 8.10
C GLY A 246 -6.45 2.53 7.56
N VAL A 247 -7.19 1.93 6.62
CA VAL A 247 -6.76 0.79 5.81
C VAL A 247 -6.98 1.11 4.34
N LEU A 248 -5.90 1.19 3.57
CA LEU A 248 -5.85 1.60 2.17
C LEU A 248 -5.75 0.36 1.26
N PRO A 249 -6.72 0.11 0.36
CA PRO A 249 -6.53 -0.85 -0.72
C PRO A 249 -5.41 -0.38 -1.68
N ARG A 250 -4.44 -1.25 -1.93
CA ARG A 250 -3.26 -0.95 -2.78
C ARG A 250 -3.44 -1.38 -4.24
N LYS A 251 -4.51 -2.10 -4.53
CA LYS A 251 -4.90 -2.55 -5.87
C LYS A 251 -6.37 -2.24 -6.15
N PRO A 252 -6.78 -2.14 -7.43
CA PRO A 252 -8.19 -2.04 -7.78
C PRO A 252 -9.03 -3.16 -7.17
N LEU A 253 -10.27 -2.84 -6.80
CA LEU A 253 -11.21 -3.75 -6.13
C LEU A 253 -12.15 -4.48 -7.10
N PHE A 254 -12.04 -4.26 -8.41
CA PHE A 254 -12.85 -4.96 -9.41
C PHE A 254 -12.86 -6.49 -9.28
N PRO A 255 -11.74 -7.18 -8.94
CA PRO A 255 -11.75 -8.63 -8.74
C PRO A 255 -12.79 -9.15 -7.74
N LEU A 256 -13.26 -8.33 -6.78
CA LEU A 256 -14.35 -8.72 -5.87
C LEU A 256 -15.70 -8.86 -6.59
N LEU A 257 -15.95 -8.04 -7.61
CA LEU A 257 -17.18 -8.11 -8.41
C LEU A 257 -17.16 -9.31 -9.37
N ALA A 258 -15.96 -9.73 -9.80
CA ALA A 258 -15.79 -10.91 -10.63
C ALA A 258 -16.10 -12.23 -9.89
N LEU A 259 -16.31 -12.18 -8.57
CA LEU A 259 -16.75 -13.30 -7.74
C LEU A 259 -18.28 -13.42 -7.60
N LEU A 260 -19.04 -12.52 -8.22
CA LEU A 260 -20.49 -12.66 -8.29
C LEU A 260 -20.88 -13.93 -9.06
N PRO A 261 -22.09 -14.47 -8.83
CA PRO A 261 -22.46 -15.82 -9.29
C PRO A 261 -22.31 -16.07 -10.80
N SER A 262 -22.41 -15.01 -11.62
CA SER A 262 -22.23 -15.06 -13.07
C SER A 262 -21.44 -13.87 -13.60
N VAL A 263 -20.92 -14.01 -14.82
CA VAL A 263 -20.24 -12.91 -15.53
C VAL A 263 -21.23 -11.78 -15.81
N GLU A 264 -22.48 -12.11 -16.11
CA GLU A 264 -23.57 -11.15 -16.29
C GLU A 264 -23.82 -10.34 -15.02
N ASP A 265 -23.83 -10.97 -13.85
CA ASP A 265 -23.97 -10.28 -12.55
C ASP A 265 -22.78 -9.37 -12.26
N ALA A 266 -21.55 -9.83 -12.55
CA ALA A 266 -20.34 -9.01 -12.43
C ALA A 266 -20.40 -7.75 -13.31
N ILE A 267 -20.86 -7.89 -14.56
CA ILE A 267 -21.05 -6.78 -15.49
C ILE A 267 -22.18 -5.86 -15.02
N ALA A 268 -23.31 -6.42 -14.58
CA ALA A 268 -24.45 -5.66 -14.08
C ALA A 268 -24.08 -4.82 -12.85
N ALA A 269 -23.35 -5.40 -11.89
CA ALA A 269 -22.82 -4.72 -10.73
C ALA A 269 -21.84 -3.59 -11.13
N ALA A 270 -20.91 -3.85 -12.05
CA ALA A 270 -19.98 -2.83 -12.53
C ALA A 270 -20.70 -1.66 -13.22
N ASN A 271 -21.70 -1.96 -14.05
CA ASN A 271 -22.53 -0.95 -14.72
C ASN A 271 -23.37 -0.16 -13.72
N ALA A 272 -23.93 -0.82 -12.69
CA ALA A 272 -24.65 -0.16 -11.62
C ALA A 272 -23.75 0.85 -10.88
N ILE A 273 -22.52 0.46 -10.53
CA ILE A 273 -21.54 1.36 -9.91
C ILE A 273 -21.19 2.53 -10.83
N ALA A 274 -20.95 2.26 -12.12
CA ALA A 274 -20.63 3.30 -13.10
C ALA A 274 -21.76 4.32 -13.23
N GLY A 275 -23.01 3.86 -13.30
CA GLY A 275 -24.22 4.68 -13.36
C GLY A 275 -24.67 5.28 -12.03
N TYR A 276 -24.12 4.83 -10.90
CA TYR A 276 -24.56 5.26 -9.57
C TYR A 276 -24.35 6.77 -9.38
N ALA A 277 -25.45 7.51 -9.23
CA ALA A 277 -25.39 8.95 -8.98
C ALA A 277 -24.67 9.22 -7.66
N MET A 278 -24.02 10.38 -7.56
CA MET A 278 -23.43 10.77 -6.29
C MET A 278 -24.54 10.80 -5.23
N PRO A 279 -24.35 10.14 -4.08
CA PRO A 279 -25.42 10.07 -3.11
C PRO A 279 -25.61 11.42 -2.37
N ASP A 280 -26.82 11.97 -2.42
CA ASP A 280 -27.22 13.17 -1.68
C ASP A 280 -27.41 12.84 -0.19
N TRP A 281 -26.43 13.18 0.66
CA TRP A 281 -26.55 12.91 2.10
C TRP A 281 -26.67 14.19 2.93
N PRO A 282 -27.79 14.40 3.64
CA PRO A 282 -28.11 15.67 4.28
C PRO A 282 -27.49 15.89 5.67
N ASN A 283 -26.50 15.10 6.11
CA ASN A 283 -25.94 15.29 7.45
C ASN A 283 -24.86 16.39 7.48
N ALA A 284 -25.23 17.50 8.13
CA ALA A 284 -24.42 18.64 8.49
C ALA A 284 -23.06 18.22 9.07
N GLN A 285 -21.98 18.84 8.57
CA GLN A 285 -20.54 18.52 8.75
C GLN A 285 -19.92 17.55 7.73
N ALA A 286 -20.69 16.89 6.87
CA ALA A 286 -20.13 16.07 5.81
C ALA A 286 -19.44 16.93 4.75
N THR A 287 -18.19 16.60 4.42
CA THR A 287 -17.52 17.11 3.22
C THR A 287 -18.46 16.89 2.03
N VAL A 288 -18.97 17.98 1.45
CA VAL A 288 -19.77 17.93 0.22
C VAL A 288 -18.89 17.33 -0.86
N ILE A 289 -19.13 16.07 -1.19
CA ILE A 289 -18.49 15.39 -2.32
C ILE A 289 -19.00 16.10 -3.57
N ASP A 290 -18.13 16.36 -4.53
CA ASP A 290 -18.54 16.85 -5.85
C ASP A 290 -18.49 15.71 -6.88
N GLN A 291 -19.15 15.93 -8.02
CA GLN A 291 -19.25 14.95 -9.08
C GLN A 291 -17.87 14.51 -9.60
N ASP A 292 -16.89 15.42 -9.59
CA ASP A 292 -15.51 15.14 -10.05
C ASP A 292 -14.79 14.18 -9.11
N ALA A 293 -14.86 14.42 -7.79
CA ALA A 293 -14.30 13.53 -6.78
C ALA A 293 -14.98 12.15 -6.80
N TRP A 294 -16.29 12.10 -7.01
CA TRP A 294 -17.05 10.85 -7.14
C TRP A 294 -16.62 10.06 -8.38
N ALA A 295 -16.57 10.71 -9.55
CA ALA A 295 -16.14 10.07 -10.80
C ALA A 295 -14.68 9.57 -10.74
N ALA A 296 -13.78 10.39 -10.19
CA ALA A 296 -12.38 10.02 -10.02
C ALA A 296 -12.21 8.83 -9.05
N ALA A 297 -13.01 8.79 -7.97
CA ALA A 297 -13.00 7.68 -7.02
C ALA A 297 -13.43 6.35 -7.66
N LYS A 298 -14.49 6.34 -8.48
CA LYS A 298 -14.90 5.12 -9.22
C LYS A 298 -13.76 4.58 -10.07
N ILE A 299 -13.11 5.46 -10.85
CA ILE A 299 -11.99 5.09 -11.72
C ILE A 299 -10.82 4.54 -10.90
N ARG A 300 -10.48 5.17 -9.77
CA ARG A 300 -9.36 4.73 -8.93
C ARG A 300 -9.63 3.37 -8.27
N ILE A 301 -10.84 3.16 -7.76
CA ILE A 301 -11.18 1.93 -7.03
C ILE A 301 -11.46 0.76 -7.97
N LEU A 302 -12.12 0.96 -9.11
CA LEU A 302 -12.36 -0.11 -10.08
C LEU A 302 -11.15 -0.37 -10.98
N GLY A 303 -10.28 0.62 -11.17
CA GLY A 303 -9.20 0.60 -12.15
C GLY A 303 -9.63 1.18 -13.50
N ARG A 304 -8.68 1.72 -14.26
CA ARG A 304 -8.92 2.32 -15.58
C ARG A 304 -9.24 1.31 -16.68
N ASP A 305 -8.72 0.09 -16.53
CA ASP A 305 -8.95 -1.03 -17.44
C ASP A 305 -9.31 -2.26 -16.60
N LEU A 306 -10.58 -2.65 -16.68
CA LEU A 306 -11.17 -3.73 -15.91
C LEU A 306 -10.46 -5.07 -16.19
N LEU A 307 -10.04 -5.32 -17.44
CA LEU A 307 -9.38 -6.56 -17.84
C LEU A 307 -7.88 -6.55 -17.51
N ALA A 308 -7.21 -5.41 -17.63
CA ALA A 308 -5.80 -5.29 -17.23
C ALA A 308 -5.61 -5.32 -15.71
N SER A 309 -6.61 -4.86 -14.93
CA SER A 309 -6.58 -4.87 -13.46
C SER A 309 -6.53 -6.29 -12.87
N MET A 310 -6.98 -7.30 -13.63
CA MET A 310 -6.91 -8.72 -13.24
C MET A 310 -5.53 -9.36 -13.48
N LYS A 311 -4.65 -8.74 -14.28
CA LYS A 311 -3.35 -9.32 -14.70
C LYS A 311 -2.13 -8.81 -13.91
N THR A 312 -2.31 -7.79 -13.06
CA THR A 312 -1.21 -7.12 -12.33
C THR A 312 -1.38 -7.28 -10.82
N GLY A 313 -1.36 -8.52 -10.35
CA GLY A 313 -1.60 -8.88 -8.95
C GLY A 313 -0.57 -9.86 -8.39
N ILE A 314 -0.61 -10.03 -7.08
CA ILE A 314 -0.01 -11.19 -6.42
C ILE A 314 -0.97 -12.38 -6.55
N THR A 315 -0.45 -13.60 -6.58
CA THR A 315 -1.24 -14.83 -6.46
C THR A 315 -1.13 -15.32 -5.03
N ILE A 316 -2.23 -15.71 -4.41
CA ILE A 316 -2.24 -16.33 -3.08
C ILE A 316 -3.08 -17.60 -3.13
N GLY A 317 -2.46 -18.74 -2.81
CA GLY A 317 -3.14 -20.04 -2.82
C GLY A 317 -3.64 -20.46 -4.22
N GLY A 318 -3.05 -19.92 -5.29
CA GLY A 318 -3.49 -20.13 -6.67
C GLY A 318 -4.58 -19.16 -7.16
N SER A 319 -5.03 -18.24 -6.30
CA SER A 319 -6.06 -17.24 -6.62
C SER A 319 -5.49 -15.82 -6.71
N VAL A 320 -6.24 -14.90 -7.30
CA VAL A 320 -5.89 -13.46 -7.30
C VAL A 320 -5.87 -12.95 -5.86
N GLY A 321 -4.73 -12.39 -5.44
CA GLY A 321 -4.57 -11.76 -4.15
C GLY A 321 -4.76 -10.25 -4.21
N MET A 322 -5.39 -9.69 -3.18
CA MET A 322 -5.59 -8.27 -2.98
C MET A 322 -4.78 -7.78 -1.79
N THR A 323 -4.19 -6.60 -1.90
CA THR A 323 -3.34 -6.03 -0.86
C THR A 323 -3.97 -4.82 -0.17
N PHE A 324 -3.84 -4.78 1.15
CA PHE A 324 -4.37 -3.73 2.02
C PHE A 324 -3.29 -3.24 2.96
N GLU A 325 -3.05 -1.95 2.95
CA GLU A 325 -2.05 -1.26 3.78
C GLU A 325 -2.72 -0.60 4.98
N TYR A 326 -2.23 -0.91 6.18
CA TYR A 326 -2.67 -0.27 7.43
C TYR A 326 -1.90 1.03 7.65
N ARG A 327 -2.63 2.15 7.70
CA ARG A 327 -2.13 3.53 7.64
C ARG A 327 -2.18 4.31 8.97
N SER A 328 -2.46 3.67 10.11
CA SER A 328 -2.72 4.39 11.37
C SER A 328 -1.93 3.86 12.58
N PRO A 329 -1.39 4.75 13.45
CA PRO A 329 -0.49 4.47 14.57
C PRO A 329 -1.20 4.10 15.88
N ASP A 330 -2.53 3.91 15.88
CA ASP A 330 -3.21 3.52 17.11
C ASP A 330 -2.77 2.10 17.47
N ARG A 331 -1.83 2.04 18.41
CA ARG A 331 -1.04 0.88 18.81
C ARG A 331 -1.89 -0.23 19.45
N ARG A 332 -3.17 -0.36 19.11
CA ARG A 332 -4.16 -1.23 19.75
C ARG A 332 -4.57 -2.41 18.88
N ASP A 333 -4.44 -2.29 17.56
CA ASP A 333 -4.38 -3.46 16.65
C ASP A 333 -2.94 -4.00 16.48
N VAL A 334 -2.04 -3.55 17.35
CA VAL A 334 -0.67 -4.04 17.59
C VAL A 334 -0.62 -5.46 18.13
N ARG A 335 -1.73 -6.21 18.17
CA ARG A 335 -1.61 -7.67 18.28
C ARG A 335 -0.90 -8.27 17.06
N PHE A 336 -0.96 -7.58 15.92
CA PHE A 336 -0.25 -7.98 14.70
C PHE A 336 1.17 -7.38 14.62
N ALA A 337 1.37 -6.08 14.85
CA ALA A 337 2.70 -5.47 14.82
C ALA A 337 3.52 -5.65 16.12
N GLY A 338 2.89 -5.67 17.29
CA GLY A 338 3.59 -5.74 18.59
C GLY A 338 4.05 -7.13 19.02
N ARG A 339 3.54 -8.19 18.39
CA ARG A 339 4.14 -9.53 18.48
C ARG A 339 5.36 -9.67 17.56
N PHE A 340 5.50 -8.79 16.57
CA PHE A 340 6.57 -8.79 15.58
C PHE A 340 7.86 -8.13 16.08
N TRP A 341 7.75 -7.10 16.94
CA TRP A 341 8.86 -6.17 17.24
C TRP A 341 9.32 -6.13 18.70
N ARG A 342 8.94 -7.09 19.55
CA ARG A 342 9.67 -7.21 20.82
C ARG A 342 11.10 -7.64 20.48
N ARG A 343 12.03 -6.67 20.48
CA ARG A 343 13.47 -6.94 20.63
C ARG A 343 13.57 -8.05 21.70
N PRO A 344 14.33 -9.14 21.47
CA PRO A 344 14.85 -9.87 22.60
C PRO A 344 15.72 -8.85 23.34
N THR A 345 15.13 -8.19 24.35
CA THR A 345 15.92 -7.67 25.44
C THR A 345 16.44 -8.90 26.16
N ASP A 346 17.76 -8.96 26.28
CA ASP A 346 18.50 -9.97 27.04
C ASP A 346 17.81 -10.43 28.33
#